data_AF-A0A921Z4C3-F1
#
_entry.id   AF-A0A921Z4C3-F1
#
_cell.length_a   1.000
_cell.length_b   1.000
_cell.length_c   1.000
_cell.angle_alpha   90.00
_cell.angle_beta   90.00
_cell.angle_gamma   90.00
#
_symmetry.space_group_name_H-M   'P 1'
#
loop_
_entity.id
_entity.type
_entity.pdbx_description
1 polymer ?
#
loop_
_entity_poly.entity_id
_entity_poly.type
_entity_poly.pdbx_seq_one_letter_code
_entity_poly.pdbx_strand_id
1 'polypeptide(L)'
;MSSSTEDTTTAAPKEMTFAEKQAERMKRLRSLHTARNEARTHNHQEVVAEEARNKLPPNYEAKRRQAEWLVDDQKKREEAEKEGKSYDRVKLLNISAAEAERLDRKKKKRTPIKAFRHTSKQQSASTIDLLRTCQLWTWKNMKSRRNNMATRFMADPM
;
A
#
# COMPACT_ATOMS: atom_id res chain seq x y z
N MET A 1 6.90 -7.42 -25.44
CA MET A 1 8.36 -7.30 -25.37
C MET A 1 8.94 -8.70 -25.34
N SER A 2 9.96 -8.90 -26.17
CA SER A 2 10.44 -10.17 -26.72
C SER A 2 10.89 -11.18 -25.66
N SER A 3 10.31 -12.38 -25.69
CA SER A 3 10.78 -13.57 -24.98
C SER A 3 11.81 -14.26 -25.86
N SER A 4 13.10 -14.14 -25.52
CA SER A 4 14.16 -14.90 -26.19
C SER A 4 14.26 -16.28 -25.55
N THR A 5 13.48 -17.21 -26.08
CA THR A 5 13.79 -18.63 -26.04
C THR A 5 14.88 -18.92 -27.07
N GLU A 6 15.74 -19.89 -26.74
CA GLU A 6 16.64 -20.63 -27.64
C GLU A 6 18.06 -20.11 -27.83
N ASP A 7 19.02 -20.82 -27.24
CA ASP A 7 20.20 -21.26 -27.98
C ASP A 7 20.68 -22.62 -27.46
N THR A 8 20.00 -23.69 -27.89
CA THR A 8 20.52 -25.06 -27.85
C THR A 8 21.09 -25.35 -29.24
N THR A 9 22.27 -24.83 -29.52
CA THR A 9 23.00 -25.16 -30.74
C THR A 9 23.54 -26.60 -30.62
N THR A 10 22.86 -27.53 -31.28
CA THR A 10 23.40 -28.85 -31.69
C THR A 10 24.50 -28.60 -32.73
N ALA A 11 25.75 -28.45 -32.28
CA ALA A 11 26.92 -28.38 -33.16
C ALA A 11 27.52 -29.77 -33.37
N ALA A 12 27.69 -30.17 -34.63
CA ALA A 12 28.37 -31.39 -35.09
C ALA A 12 29.75 -31.59 -34.42
N PRO A 13 30.22 -32.84 -34.24
CA PRO A 13 31.45 -33.13 -33.51
C PRO A 13 32.66 -32.59 -34.29
N LYS A 14 33.21 -31.46 -33.85
CA LYS A 14 34.55 -31.04 -34.26
C LYS A 14 35.54 -32.02 -33.65
N GLU A 15 36.40 -32.65 -34.47
CA GLU A 15 37.47 -33.50 -33.97
C GLU A 15 38.52 -32.65 -33.26
N MET A 16 38.24 -32.33 -32.00
CA MET A 16 39.16 -31.62 -31.11
C MET A 16 40.27 -32.56 -30.67
N THR A 17 41.50 -32.06 -30.66
CA THR A 17 42.64 -32.73 -30.06
C THR A 17 42.40 -32.98 -28.57
N PHE A 18 43.10 -33.95 -27.98
CA PHE A 18 42.95 -34.27 -26.55
C PHE A 18 43.21 -33.04 -25.64
N ALA A 19 44.19 -32.20 -26.00
CA ALA A 19 44.50 -30.97 -25.28
C ALA A 19 43.34 -29.96 -25.34
N GLU A 20 42.69 -29.80 -26.49
CA GLU A 20 41.53 -28.93 -26.66
C GLU A 20 40.32 -29.44 -25.87
N LYS A 21 40.03 -30.75 -25.90
CA LYS A 21 38.97 -31.37 -25.08
C LYS A 21 39.19 -31.14 -23.58
N GLN A 22 40.44 -31.24 -23.13
CA GLN A 22 40.79 -30.97 -21.74
C GLN A 22 40.63 -29.48 -21.40
N ALA A 23 41.04 -28.58 -22.29
CA ALA A 23 40.86 -27.13 -22.10
C ALA A 23 39.38 -26.73 -22.03
N GLU A 24 38.53 -27.29 -22.90
CA GLU A 24 37.08 -27.09 -22.89
C GLU A 24 36.45 -27.61 -21.60
N ARG A 25 36.86 -28.80 -21.14
CA ARG A 25 36.41 -29.37 -19.86
C ARG A 25 36.77 -28.45 -18.70
N MET A 26 37.99 -27.92 -18.67
CA MET A 26 38.43 -26.99 -17.62
C MET A 26 37.73 -25.63 -17.69
N LYS A 27 37.39 -25.16 -18.89
CA LYS A 27 36.58 -23.94 -19.08
C LYS A 27 35.16 -24.14 -18.56
N ARG A 28 34.53 -25.29 -18.88
CA ARG A 28 33.18 -25.65 -18.42
C ARG A 28 33.09 -25.81 -16.91
N LEU A 29 34.12 -26.38 -16.26
CA LEU A 29 34.17 -26.49 -14.81
C LEU A 29 34.29 -25.11 -14.14
N ARG A 30 35.12 -24.22 -14.69
CA ARG A 30 35.23 -22.83 -14.22
C ARG A 30 33.90 -22.10 -14.35
N SER A 31 33.26 -22.17 -15.51
CA SER A 31 31.96 -21.52 -15.72
C SER A 31 30.87 -22.07 -14.80
N LEU A 32 30.84 -23.39 -14.55
CA LEU A 32 29.89 -23.99 -13.61
C LEU A 32 30.13 -23.50 -12.17
N HIS A 33 31.39 -23.42 -11.75
CA HIS A 33 31.73 -22.92 -10.41
C HIS A 33 31.31 -21.46 -10.24
N THR A 34 31.59 -20.62 -11.23
CA THR A 34 31.15 -19.22 -11.27
C THR A 34 29.63 -19.12 -11.22
N ALA A 35 28.90 -19.82 -12.09
CA ALA A 35 27.44 -19.81 -12.12
C ALA A 35 26.81 -20.28 -10.80
N ARG A 36 27.39 -21.30 -10.15
CA ARG A 36 26.94 -21.74 -8.82
C ARG A 36 27.14 -20.66 -7.76
N ASN A 37 28.26 -19.96 -7.80
CA ASN A 37 28.56 -18.90 -6.84
C ASN A 37 27.67 -17.68 -7.07
N GLU A 38 27.47 -17.28 -8.32
CA GLU A 38 26.52 -16.24 -8.72
C GLU A 38 25.12 -16.56 -8.20
N ALA A 39 24.63 -17.78 -8.44
CA ALA A 39 23.33 -18.21 -7.93
C ALA A 39 23.23 -18.14 -6.40
N ARG A 40 24.27 -18.56 -5.67
CA ARG A 40 24.30 -18.44 -4.20
C ARG A 40 24.24 -16.97 -3.75
N THR A 41 25.01 -16.10 -4.38
CA THR A 41 25.03 -14.67 -4.05
C THR A 41 23.71 -14.00 -4.39
N HIS A 42 23.12 -14.31 -5.54
CA HIS A 42 21.82 -13.78 -5.95
C HIS A 42 20.71 -14.23 -5.00
N ASN A 43 20.65 -15.52 -4.67
CA ASN A 43 19.66 -16.03 -3.72
C ASN A 43 19.80 -15.35 -2.35
N HIS A 44 21.03 -15.13 -1.86
CA HIS A 44 21.24 -14.44 -0.60
C HIS A 44 20.81 -12.97 -0.67
N GLN A 45 21.14 -12.27 -1.76
CA GLN A 45 20.72 -10.88 -2.00
C GLN A 45 19.20 -10.75 -2.02
N GLU A 46 18.49 -11.66 -2.68
CA GLU A 46 17.02 -11.68 -2.74
C GLU A 46 16.41 -11.89 -1.36
N VAL A 47 16.88 -12.88 -0.59
CA VAL A 47 16.41 -13.13 0.79
C VAL A 47 16.61 -11.90 1.68
N VAL A 48 17.78 -11.26 1.59
CA VAL A 48 18.07 -10.03 2.36
C VAL A 48 17.18 -8.86 1.93
N ALA A 49 16.94 -8.70 0.62
CA ALA A 49 16.06 -7.63 0.12
C ALA A 49 14.61 -7.82 0.56
N GLU A 50 14.12 -9.06 0.58
CA GLU A 50 12.79 -9.39 1.11
C GLU A 50 12.70 -9.17 2.62
N GLU A 51 13.71 -9.61 3.38
CA GLU A 51 13.77 -9.35 4.82
C GLU A 51 13.78 -7.85 5.11
N ALA A 52 14.56 -7.08 4.36
CA ALA A 52 14.58 -5.63 4.48
C ALA A 52 13.18 -5.04 4.22
N ARG A 53 12.51 -5.43 3.14
CA ARG A 53 11.13 -4.99 2.84
C ARG A 53 10.15 -5.35 3.96
N ASN A 54 10.25 -6.56 4.51
CA ASN A 54 9.35 -7.03 5.56
C ASN A 54 9.64 -6.36 6.92
N LYS A 55 10.89 -5.97 7.16
CA LYS A 55 11.32 -5.30 8.39
C LYS A 55 11.04 -3.80 8.38
N LEU A 56 10.78 -3.23 7.21
CA LEU A 56 10.28 -1.87 7.08
C LEU A 56 8.91 -1.77 7.76
N PRO A 57 8.67 -0.75 8.61
CA PRO A 57 7.34 -0.49 9.12
C PRO A 57 6.37 -0.24 7.95
N PRO A 58 5.08 -0.63 8.06
CA PRO A 58 4.10 -0.44 7.00
C PRO A 58 3.87 1.04 6.63
N ASN A 59 4.25 1.98 7.51
CA ASN A 59 4.19 3.43 7.28
C ASN A 59 5.52 4.01 6.73
N TYR A 60 6.50 3.18 6.36
CA TYR A 60 7.80 3.67 5.90
C TYR A 60 7.69 4.54 4.65
N GLU A 61 6.93 4.11 3.65
CA GLU A 61 6.78 4.87 2.40
C GLU A 61 6.05 6.21 2.59
N ALA A 62 5.04 6.24 3.48
CA ALA A 62 4.34 7.46 3.79
C ALA A 62 5.23 8.44 4.57
N LYS A 63 6.07 7.94 5.50
CA LYS A 63 7.11 8.75 6.15
C LYS A 63 8.15 9.27 5.14
N ARG A 64 8.57 8.44 4.18
CA ARG A 64 9.52 8.84 3.13
C ARG A 64 8.94 9.95 2.26
N ARG A 65 7.70 9.78 1.79
CA ARG A 65 6.99 10.80 1.00
C ARG A 65 6.79 12.11 1.77
N GLN A 66 6.53 12.03 3.08
CA GLN A 66 6.43 13.21 3.93
C GLN A 66 7.79 13.93 4.06
N ALA A 67 8.88 13.17 4.23
CA ALA A 67 10.23 13.73 4.28
C ALA A 67 10.63 14.38 2.95
N GLU A 68 10.37 13.72 1.81
CA GLU A 68 10.56 14.27 0.46
C GLU A 68 9.79 15.59 0.30
N TRP A 69 8.51 15.63 0.69
CA TRP A 69 7.70 16.84 0.64
C TRP A 69 8.25 17.98 1.50
N LEU A 70 8.77 17.68 2.70
CA LEU A 70 9.37 18.67 3.58
C LEU A 70 10.65 19.25 2.98
N VAL A 71 11.52 18.40 2.44
CA VAL A 71 12.76 18.83 1.77
C VAL A 71 12.44 19.70 0.56
N ASP A 72 11.45 19.32 -0.24
CA ASP A 72 11.04 20.11 -1.40
C ASP A 72 10.37 21.44 -1.02
N ASP A 73 9.58 21.49 0.06
CA ASP A 73 9.02 22.77 0.56
C ASP A 73 10.14 23.69 1.09
N GLN A 74 11.17 23.15 1.75
CA GLN A 74 12.33 23.94 2.18
C GLN A 74 13.12 24.49 1.00
N LYS A 75 13.44 23.67 0.00
CA LYS A 75 14.14 24.12 -1.22
C LYS A 75 13.41 25.28 -1.91
N LYS A 76 12.08 25.18 -2.04
CA LYS A 76 11.28 26.24 -2.67
C LYS A 76 11.21 27.52 -1.83
N ARG A 77 11.29 27.42 -0.50
CA ARG A 77 11.43 28.59 0.38
C ARG A 77 12.77 29.28 0.16
N GLU A 78 13.85 28.51 0.14
CA GLU A 78 15.21 29.04 -0.11
C GLU A 78 15.33 29.67 -1.50
N GLU A 79 14.73 29.07 -2.54
CA GLU A 79 14.67 29.63 -3.89
C GLU A 79 13.89 30.95 -3.92
N ALA A 80 12.72 31.01 -3.27
CA ALA A 80 11.93 32.23 -3.18
C ALA A 80 12.66 33.34 -2.41
N GLU A 81 13.37 33.00 -1.33
CA GLU A 81 14.20 33.92 -0.57
C GLU A 81 15.38 34.45 -1.39
N LYS A 82 16.06 33.58 -2.17
CA LYS A 82 17.12 34.00 -3.12
C LYS A 82 16.61 34.96 -4.18
N GLU A 83 15.37 34.77 -4.64
CA GLU A 83 14.70 35.65 -5.59
C GLU A 83 14.11 36.92 -4.92
N GLY A 84 14.17 37.05 -3.60
CA GLY A 84 13.59 38.16 -2.85
C GLY A 84 12.06 38.19 -2.83
N LYS A 85 11.40 37.05 -3.11
CA LYS A 85 9.94 36.93 -3.18
C LYS A 85 9.40 36.23 -1.93
N SER A 86 8.20 36.63 -1.51
CA SER A 86 7.48 35.91 -0.44
C SER A 86 7.01 34.54 -0.95
N TYR A 87 7.51 33.46 -0.33
CA TYR A 87 7.16 32.08 -0.67
C TYR A 87 5.64 31.82 -0.62
N ASP A 88 4.93 32.35 0.38
CA ASP A 88 3.49 32.16 0.53
C ASP A 88 2.71 32.75 -0.66
N ARG A 89 3.16 33.91 -1.17
CA ARG A 89 2.56 34.53 -2.35
C ARG A 89 2.82 33.72 -3.61
N VAL A 90 4.06 33.28 -3.82
CA VAL A 90 4.46 32.46 -4.98
C VAL A 90 3.71 31.12 -4.96
N LYS A 91 3.58 30.50 -3.79
CA LYS A 91 2.83 29.26 -3.60
C LYS A 91 1.36 29.42 -3.97
N LEU A 92 0.71 30.53 -3.59
CA LEU A 92 -0.69 30.80 -3.98
C LEU A 92 -0.85 31.03 -5.48
N LEU A 93 0.11 31.70 -6.12
CA LEU A 93 0.10 31.93 -7.57
C LEU A 93 0.25 30.65 -8.39
N ASN A 94 1.00 29.68 -7.88
CA ASN A 94 1.24 28.40 -8.56
C ASN A 94 0.09 27.38 -8.41
N ILE A 95 -0.94 27.67 -7.60
CA ILE A 95 -2.09 26.77 -7.46
C ILE A 95 -3.01 26.94 -8.67
N SER A 96 -3.32 25.82 -9.33
CA SER A 96 -4.25 25.83 -10.47
C SER A 96 -5.68 26.19 -10.05
N ALA A 97 -6.47 26.77 -10.96
CA ALA A 97 -7.86 27.16 -10.67
C ALA A 97 -8.72 25.98 -10.15
N ALA A 98 -8.52 24.79 -10.71
CA ALA A 98 -9.21 23.57 -10.27
C ALA A 98 -8.83 23.14 -8.85
N GLU A 99 -7.55 23.28 -8.48
CA GLU A 99 -7.07 22.98 -7.14
C GLU A 99 -7.53 24.01 -6.12
N ALA A 100 -7.54 25.31 -6.48
CA ALA A 100 -8.09 26.36 -5.65
C ALA A 100 -9.57 26.10 -5.33
N GLU A 101 -10.39 25.76 -6.33
CA GLU A 101 -11.80 25.42 -6.14
C GLU A 101 -12.00 24.17 -5.27
N ARG A 102 -11.14 23.15 -5.45
CA ARG A 102 -11.14 21.95 -4.58
C ARG A 102 -10.75 22.28 -3.15
N LEU A 103 -9.78 23.17 -2.92
CA LEU A 103 -9.38 23.64 -1.60
C LEU A 103 -10.51 24.43 -0.93
N ASP A 104 -11.20 25.29 -1.66
CA ASP A 104 -12.30 26.08 -1.10
C ASP A 104 -13.54 25.23 -0.81
N ARG A 105 -13.84 24.23 -1.63
CA ARG A 105 -14.84 23.20 -1.30
C ARG A 105 -14.46 22.43 -0.04
N LYS A 106 -13.19 22.07 0.14
CA LYS A 106 -12.71 21.39 1.36
C LYS A 106 -12.80 22.29 2.60
N LYS A 107 -12.44 23.57 2.49
CA LYS A 107 -12.59 24.56 3.57
C LYS A 107 -14.06 24.74 3.97
N LYS A 108 -14.97 24.89 2.99
CA LYS A 108 -16.42 25.02 3.23
C LYS A 108 -17.05 23.76 3.84
N LYS A 109 -16.59 22.57 3.42
CA LYS A 109 -17.06 21.27 3.97
C LYS A 109 -16.48 20.96 5.35
N ARG A 110 -15.40 21.63 5.77
CA ARG A 110 -14.82 21.47 7.09
C ARG A 110 -15.72 22.22 8.08
N THR A 111 -16.66 21.51 8.69
CA THR A 111 -17.50 22.06 9.76
C THR A 111 -16.60 22.58 10.88
N PRO A 112 -16.93 23.71 11.53
CA PRO A 112 -16.18 24.20 12.69
C PRO A 112 -16.30 23.26 13.89
N ILE A 113 -15.52 22.18 13.93
CA ILE A 113 -15.49 21.22 15.05
C ILE A 113 -14.70 21.75 16.27
N LYS A 114 -14.47 23.07 16.36
CA LYS A 114 -13.77 23.68 17.50
C LYS A 114 -14.71 24.12 18.61
N ALA A 115 -15.99 24.35 18.31
CA ALA A 115 -17.02 24.60 19.31
C ALA A 115 -17.62 23.32 19.93
N PHE A 116 -17.35 22.15 19.33
CA PHE A 116 -17.91 20.86 19.76
C PHE A 116 -16.93 20.00 20.61
N ARG A 117 -15.90 20.61 21.22
CA ARG A 117 -14.97 19.84 22.09
C ARG A 117 -15.38 19.83 23.57
N HIS A 118 -16.32 20.70 23.97
CA HIS A 118 -16.86 20.74 25.33
C HIS A 118 -18.12 19.88 25.55
N THR A 119 -18.66 19.26 24.50
CA THR A 119 -19.93 18.52 24.53
C THR A 119 -19.78 17.00 24.34
N SER A 120 -18.55 16.48 24.19
CA SER A 120 -18.31 15.07 23.85
C SER A 120 -18.67 14.05 24.93
N LYS A 121 -18.90 14.46 26.18
CA LYS A 121 -19.53 13.57 27.19
C LYS A 121 -21.00 13.24 26.86
N GLN A 122 -21.67 13.97 25.95
CA GLN A 122 -23.10 13.80 25.67
C GLN A 122 -23.45 13.01 24.39
N GLN A 123 -22.59 12.96 23.35
CA GLN A 123 -22.94 12.29 22.07
C GLN A 123 -22.49 10.82 21.95
N SER A 124 -21.51 10.37 22.73
CA SER A 124 -21.22 8.92 22.83
C SER A 124 -22.39 8.17 23.47
N ALA A 125 -23.11 8.81 24.39
CA ALA A 125 -24.34 8.28 24.99
C ALA A 125 -25.45 8.06 23.93
N SER A 126 -25.69 9.00 23.02
CA SER A 126 -26.80 8.92 22.06
C SER A 126 -26.63 7.86 20.96
N THR A 127 -25.41 7.61 20.50
CA THR A 127 -25.14 6.62 19.45
C THR A 127 -25.04 5.19 20.01
N ILE A 128 -24.52 5.03 21.23
CA ILE A 128 -24.57 3.75 21.94
C ILE A 128 -26.04 3.38 22.27
N ASP A 129 -26.88 4.33 22.65
CA ASP A 129 -28.32 4.12 22.91
C ASP A 129 -29.13 3.77 21.64
N LEU A 130 -28.79 4.35 20.49
CA LEU A 130 -29.39 4.01 19.19
C LEU A 130 -29.05 2.59 18.72
N LEU A 131 -27.82 2.12 18.95
CA LEU A 131 -27.43 0.74 18.64
C LEU A 131 -28.15 -0.27 19.54
N ARG A 132 -28.31 0.05 20.83
CA ARG A 132 -28.94 -0.83 21.83
C ARG A 132 -30.45 -0.96 21.63
N THR A 133 -31.13 0.14 21.29
CA THR A 133 -32.57 0.13 20.97
C THR A 133 -32.87 -0.61 19.66
N CYS A 134 -32.00 -0.48 18.64
CA CYS A 134 -32.14 -1.19 17.37
C CYS A 134 -31.95 -2.72 17.54
N GLN A 135 -30.99 -3.17 18.36
CA GLN A 135 -30.81 -4.59 18.68
C GLN A 135 -31.95 -5.17 19.55
N LEU A 136 -32.51 -4.40 20.48
CA LEU A 136 -33.65 -4.83 21.30
C LEU A 136 -34.96 -4.94 20.51
N TRP A 137 -35.16 -4.05 19.52
CA TRP A 137 -36.33 -4.09 18.63
C TRP A 137 -36.31 -5.31 17.71
N THR A 138 -35.17 -5.62 17.10
CA THR A 138 -35.02 -6.83 16.26
C THR A 138 -35.21 -8.11 17.07
N TRP A 139 -34.72 -8.17 18.32
CA TRP A 139 -34.93 -9.33 19.20
C TRP A 139 -36.39 -9.51 19.64
N LYS A 140 -37.09 -8.43 20.03
CA LYS A 140 -38.53 -8.47 20.38
C LYS A 140 -39.40 -8.87 19.18
N ASN A 141 -39.11 -8.35 17.99
CA ASN A 141 -39.83 -8.69 16.76
C ASN A 141 -39.58 -10.16 16.36
N MET A 142 -38.35 -10.66 16.53
CA MET A 142 -38.01 -12.07 16.29
C MET A 142 -38.68 -13.01 17.31
N LYS A 143 -38.78 -12.63 18.59
CA LYS A 143 -39.48 -13.40 19.63
C LYS A 143 -40.99 -13.43 19.41
N SER A 144 -41.59 -12.31 18.98
CA SER A 144 -43.02 -12.23 18.64
C SER A 144 -43.38 -13.09 17.42
N ARG A 145 -42.54 -13.08 16.36
CA ARG A 145 -42.71 -13.98 15.20
C ARG A 145 -42.62 -15.47 15.58
N ARG A 146 -41.78 -15.81 16.56
CA ARG A 146 -41.63 -17.20 17.04
C ARG A 146 -42.86 -17.66 17.84
N ASN A 147 -43.41 -16.82 18.70
CA ASN A 147 -44.66 -17.12 19.41
C ASN A 147 -45.85 -17.21 18.45
N ASN A 148 -45.91 -16.35 17.42
CA ASN A 148 -47.00 -16.38 16.43
C ASN A 148 -46.91 -17.60 15.49
N MET A 149 -45.71 -18.10 15.20
CA MET A 149 -45.50 -19.39 14.52
C MET A 149 -45.92 -20.58 15.41
N ALA A 150 -45.62 -20.54 16.70
CA ALA A 150 -46.01 -21.59 17.65
C ALA A 150 -47.53 -21.67 17.84
N THR A 151 -48.23 -20.53 17.86
CA THR A 151 -49.70 -20.50 17.93
C THR A 151 -50.36 -20.92 16.62
N ARG A 152 -49.73 -20.65 15.47
CA ARG A 152 -50.22 -21.10 14.15
C ARG A 152 -50.00 -22.59 13.91
N PHE A 153 -48.97 -23.18 14.50
CA PHE A 153 -48.67 -24.62 14.41
C PHE A 153 -49.51 -25.48 15.39
N MET A 154 -50.17 -24.85 16.37
CA MET A 154 -51.03 -25.51 17.38
C MET A 154 -52.53 -25.28 17.11
N ALA A 155 -52.89 -24.61 16.01
CA ALA A 155 -54.27 -24.25 15.65
C ALA A 155 -54.84 -25.09 14.50
N ASP A 156 -54.31 -26.29 14.26
CA ASP A 156 -54.91 -27.29 13.36
C ASP A 156 -55.60 -28.37 14.21
N PRO A 157 -56.93 -28.31 14.40
CA PRO A 157 -57.68 -29.40 15.02
C PRO A 157 -57.98 -30.50 13.99
N MET A 158 -57.68 -31.75 14.36
CA MET A 158 -58.44 -32.93 13.88
C MET A 158 -59.76 -33.00 14.65
#